data_AF-A0A358QPK6-F1
#
_entry.id   AF-A0A358QPK6-F1
#
_cell.length_a   1.000
_cell.length_b   1.000
_cell.length_c   1.000
_cell.angle_alpha   90.00
_cell.angle_beta   90.00
_cell.angle_gamma   90.00
#
_symmetry.space_group_name_H-M   'P 1'
#
loop_
_entity.id
_entity.type
_entity.pdbx_description
1 polymer ?
#
loop_
_entity_poly.entity_id
_entity_poly.type
_entity_poly.pdbx_seq_one_letter_code
_entity_poly.pdbx_strand_id
1 'polypeptide(L)'
;MPEWVAGSEPEDLALALESVCFVLNRPVSLGELSGILGQSPQSVERAAQALADQLGGRGLMLQHHRDQVQLVTRPQTAWAVQRALNPEKPARLSRPALETLAIVAYRQPVTRALIESIRGVNCEAVLESLERRGLIAESGRAATPGQPRLFGTTLRFLQLVGLERIDQLPPLPGETALPEEQERAWSAALAGAAGDEPPASSSG
;
A
#
# COMPACT_ATOMS: atom_id res chain seq x y z
N MET A 1 6.57 -24.62 -17.01
CA MET A 1 6.13 -23.28 -17.43
C MET A 1 5.73 -23.36 -18.90
N PRO A 2 4.56 -22.84 -19.31
CA PRO A 2 4.21 -22.77 -20.73
C PRO A 2 5.30 -22.04 -21.53
N GLU A 3 5.55 -22.45 -22.78
CA GLU A 3 6.63 -21.88 -23.61
C GLU A 3 6.48 -20.37 -23.82
N TRP A 4 5.25 -19.86 -23.86
CA TRP A 4 4.99 -18.43 -24.01
C TRP A 4 5.45 -17.61 -22.81
N VAL A 5 5.67 -18.20 -21.62
CA VAL A 5 6.16 -17.47 -20.43
C VAL A 5 7.67 -17.19 -20.51
N ALA A 6 8.42 -17.96 -21.30
CA ALA A 6 9.86 -17.77 -21.46
C ALA A 6 10.15 -16.74 -22.57
N GLY A 7 10.31 -15.46 -22.18
CA GLY A 7 10.56 -14.36 -23.12
C GLY A 7 9.30 -13.61 -23.58
N SER A 8 8.22 -13.69 -22.80
CA SER A 8 6.95 -13.03 -23.11
C SER A 8 7.02 -11.52 -23.00
N GLU A 9 6.25 -10.86 -23.86
CA GLU A 9 5.93 -9.46 -23.68
C GLU A 9 5.14 -9.25 -22.37
N PRO A 10 5.21 -8.06 -21.76
CA PRO A 10 4.49 -7.75 -20.51
C PRO A 10 2.99 -8.09 -20.56
N GLU A 11 2.37 -7.99 -21.74
CA GLU A 11 0.95 -8.28 -21.96
C GLU A 11 0.61 -9.76 -21.81
N ASP A 12 1.47 -10.66 -22.27
CA ASP A 12 1.27 -12.09 -22.11
C ASP A 12 1.39 -12.46 -20.62
N LEU A 13 2.44 -11.96 -19.96
CA LEU A 13 2.67 -12.21 -18.55
C LEU A 13 1.55 -11.64 -17.67
N ALA A 14 0.90 -10.56 -18.09
CA ALA A 14 -0.26 -9.99 -17.42
C ALA A 14 -1.43 -10.99 -17.31
N LEU A 15 -1.64 -11.86 -18.31
CA LEU A 15 -2.69 -12.89 -18.28
C LEU A 15 -2.44 -13.94 -17.18
N ALA A 16 -1.18 -14.38 -17.05
CA ALA A 16 -0.80 -15.30 -15.98
C ALA A 16 -0.90 -14.63 -14.62
N LEU A 17 -0.45 -13.38 -14.51
CA LEU A 17 -0.54 -12.59 -13.28
C LEU A 17 -1.99 -12.40 -12.85
N GLU A 18 -2.89 -12.06 -13.77
CA GLU A 18 -4.34 -11.93 -13.52
C GLU A 18 -4.89 -13.23 -12.93
N SER A 19 -4.58 -14.37 -13.56
CA SER A 19 -5.02 -15.69 -13.11
C SER A 19 -4.53 -16.02 -11.70
N VAL A 20 -3.25 -15.76 -11.41
CA VAL A 20 -2.64 -16.01 -10.10
C VAL A 20 -3.28 -15.11 -9.04
N CYS A 21 -3.39 -13.81 -9.29
CA CYS A 21 -3.99 -12.86 -8.37
C CYS A 21 -5.47 -13.16 -8.10
N PHE A 22 -6.22 -13.56 -9.13
CA PHE A 22 -7.62 -13.96 -9.02
C PHE A 22 -7.78 -15.19 -8.10
N VAL A 23 -6.98 -16.24 -8.33
CA VAL A 23 -7.07 -17.48 -7.56
C VAL A 23 -6.61 -17.28 -6.11
N LEU A 24 -5.53 -16.52 -5.89
CA LEU A 24 -5.01 -16.28 -4.54
C LEU A 24 -5.94 -15.41 -3.70
N ASN A 25 -6.64 -14.46 -4.31
CA ASN A 25 -7.61 -13.57 -3.65
C ASN A 25 -7.08 -12.93 -2.35
N ARG A 26 -5.80 -12.57 -2.35
CA ARG A 26 -5.10 -11.89 -1.25
C ARG A 26 -3.99 -11.00 -1.79
N PRO A 27 -3.43 -10.08 -0.98
CA PRO A 27 -2.14 -9.49 -1.28
C PRO A 27 -1.07 -10.53 -1.62
N VAL A 28 -0.33 -10.29 -2.69
CA VAL A 28 0.78 -11.13 -3.15
C VAL A 28 1.98 -10.22 -3.41
N SER A 29 3.16 -10.59 -2.91
CA SER A 29 4.37 -9.81 -3.20
C SER A 29 4.87 -10.07 -4.62
N LEU A 30 5.56 -9.09 -5.21
CA LEU A 30 6.23 -9.23 -6.50
C LEU A 30 7.27 -10.35 -6.46
N GLY A 31 7.91 -10.58 -5.31
CA GLY A 31 8.83 -11.71 -5.11
C GLY A 31 8.14 -13.07 -5.16
N GLU A 32 6.97 -13.20 -4.51
CA GLU A 32 6.16 -14.44 -4.59
C GLU A 32 5.68 -14.68 -6.03
N LEU A 33 5.17 -13.64 -6.69
CA LEU A 33 4.77 -13.71 -8.10
C LEU A 33 5.93 -14.08 -9.02
N SER A 34 7.12 -13.54 -8.78
CA SER A 34 8.34 -13.88 -9.52
C SER A 34 8.67 -15.37 -9.39
N GLY A 35 8.54 -15.94 -8.19
CA GLY A 35 8.73 -17.37 -7.94
C GLY A 35 7.68 -18.24 -8.63
N ILE A 36 6.41 -17.84 -8.60
CA ILE A 36 5.30 -18.56 -9.26
C ILE A 36 5.44 -18.51 -10.79
N LEU A 37 5.75 -17.33 -11.33
CA LEU A 37 5.80 -17.05 -12.76
C LEU A 37 7.18 -17.32 -13.38
N GLY A 38 8.19 -17.69 -12.59
CA GLY A 38 9.55 -17.95 -13.07
C GLY A 38 10.16 -16.76 -13.84
N GLN A 39 9.78 -15.53 -13.49
CA GLN A 39 10.24 -14.29 -14.13
C GLN A 39 11.01 -13.41 -13.16
N SER A 40 11.76 -12.44 -13.68
CA SER A 40 12.40 -11.43 -12.82
C SER A 40 11.37 -10.49 -12.19
N PRO A 41 11.64 -9.95 -11.00
CA PRO A 41 10.77 -8.95 -10.35
C PRO A 41 10.42 -7.77 -11.26
N GLN A 42 11.38 -7.30 -12.06
CA GLN A 42 11.19 -6.19 -13.00
C GLN A 42 10.25 -6.55 -14.16
N SER A 43 10.24 -7.81 -14.61
CA SER A 43 9.29 -8.27 -15.63
C SER A 43 7.89 -8.42 -15.03
N VAL A 44 7.77 -8.94 -13.81
CA VAL A 44 6.49 -9.04 -13.09
C VAL A 44 5.90 -7.66 -12.81
N GLU A 45 6.72 -6.69 -12.42
CA GLU A 45 6.27 -5.31 -12.18
C GLU A 45 5.73 -4.66 -13.47
N ARG A 46 6.44 -4.82 -14.59
CA ARG A 46 5.97 -4.36 -15.91
C ARG A 46 4.67 -5.04 -16.33
N ALA A 47 4.53 -6.34 -16.10
CA ALA A 47 3.29 -7.07 -16.38
C ALA A 47 2.13 -6.63 -15.47
N ALA A 48 2.40 -6.32 -14.21
CA ALA A 48 1.41 -5.78 -13.30
C ALA A 48 0.91 -4.40 -13.77
N GLN A 49 1.81 -3.53 -14.24
CA GLN A 49 1.41 -2.26 -14.86
C GLN A 49 0.57 -2.49 -16.13
N ALA A 50 1.00 -3.39 -17.02
CA ALA A 50 0.23 -3.74 -18.21
C ALA A 50 -1.17 -4.27 -17.86
N LEU A 51 -1.29 -5.12 -16.83
CA LEU A 51 -2.58 -5.61 -16.35
C LEU A 51 -3.45 -4.45 -15.82
N ALA A 52 -2.89 -3.53 -15.04
CA ALA A 52 -3.62 -2.37 -14.54
C ALA A 52 -4.21 -1.54 -15.69
N ASP A 53 -3.42 -1.30 -16.74
CA ASP A 53 -3.86 -0.56 -17.93
C ASP A 53 -4.96 -1.31 -18.70
N GLN A 54 -4.83 -2.63 -18.87
CA GLN A 54 -5.83 -3.49 -19.52
C GLN A 54 -7.15 -3.58 -18.73
N LEU A 55 -7.11 -3.42 -17.40
CA LEU A 55 -8.27 -3.34 -16.53
C LEU A 55 -8.94 -1.95 -16.55
N GLY A 56 -8.41 -1.00 -17.32
CA GLY A 56 -9.02 0.30 -17.57
C GLY A 56 -10.47 0.17 -18.06
N GLY A 57 -11.40 0.81 -17.36
CA GLY A 57 -12.83 0.77 -17.69
C GLY A 57 -13.56 -0.55 -17.37
N ARG A 58 -12.89 -1.55 -16.79
CA ARG A 58 -13.51 -2.81 -16.35
C ARG A 58 -14.01 -2.74 -14.90
N GLY A 59 -14.80 -3.71 -14.46
CA GLY A 59 -15.31 -3.80 -13.07
C GLY A 59 -14.28 -4.27 -12.03
N LEU A 60 -13.11 -4.72 -12.47
CA LEU A 60 -11.98 -5.11 -11.63
C LEU A 60 -10.84 -4.08 -11.77
N MET A 61 -9.96 -4.04 -10.77
CA MET A 61 -8.73 -3.24 -10.79
C MET A 61 -7.62 -3.96 -10.03
N LEU A 62 -6.37 -3.65 -10.39
CA LEU A 62 -5.20 -4.13 -9.68
C LEU A 62 -4.74 -3.04 -8.72
N GLN A 63 -4.74 -3.35 -7.42
CA GLN A 63 -4.18 -2.45 -6.41
C GLN A 63 -2.70 -2.75 -6.21
N HIS A 64 -1.90 -1.70 -6.06
CA HIS A 64 -0.48 -1.76 -5.82
C HIS A 64 -0.13 -0.99 -4.55
N HIS A 65 0.64 -1.63 -3.69
CA HIS A 65 1.15 -1.01 -2.48
C HIS A 65 2.53 -1.58 -2.16
N ARG A 66 3.56 -0.74 -2.29
CA ARG A 66 4.97 -1.16 -2.20
C ARG A 66 5.24 -2.32 -3.18
N ASP A 67 5.78 -3.42 -2.71
CA ASP A 67 6.08 -4.63 -3.45
C ASP A 67 4.89 -5.61 -3.51
N GLN A 68 3.67 -5.18 -3.17
CA GLN A 68 2.50 -6.05 -3.17
C GLN A 68 1.44 -5.60 -4.16
N VAL A 69 0.77 -6.59 -4.76
CA VAL A 69 -0.39 -6.38 -5.63
C VAL A 69 -1.57 -7.23 -5.20
N GLN A 70 -2.78 -6.76 -5.50
CA GLN A 70 -4.01 -7.52 -5.30
C GLN A 70 -5.06 -7.16 -6.34
N LEU A 71 -5.69 -8.17 -6.94
CA LEU A 71 -6.85 -7.98 -7.81
C LEU A 71 -8.12 -7.79 -6.96
N VAL A 72 -8.84 -6.69 -7.19
CA VAL A 72 -10.04 -6.33 -6.43
C VAL A 72 -11.14 -5.81 -7.35
N THR A 73 -12.35 -5.64 -6.81
CA THR A 73 -13.46 -4.98 -7.52
C THR A 73 -13.32 -3.47 -7.46
N ARG A 74 -13.84 -2.79 -8.49
CA ARG A 74 -13.85 -1.33 -8.56
C ARG A 74 -14.89 -0.72 -7.63
N PRO A 75 -14.59 0.39 -6.93
CA PRO A 75 -15.54 1.07 -6.02
C PRO A 75 -16.85 1.47 -6.69
N GLN A 76 -16.84 1.83 -7.97
CA GLN A 76 -18.02 2.20 -8.75
C GLN A 76 -19.05 1.04 -8.82
N THR A 77 -18.59 -0.20 -8.66
CA THR A 77 -19.41 -1.41 -8.68
C THR A 77 -19.74 -1.94 -7.28
N ALA A 78 -19.30 -1.24 -6.22
CA ALA A 78 -19.47 -1.71 -4.83
C ALA A 78 -20.93 -2.00 -4.45
N TRP A 79 -21.89 -1.26 -5.00
CA TRP A 79 -23.32 -1.48 -4.77
C TRP A 79 -23.77 -2.89 -5.20
N ALA A 80 -23.23 -3.41 -6.32
CA ALA A 80 -23.58 -4.72 -6.84
C ALA A 80 -22.96 -5.83 -5.97
N VAL A 81 -21.69 -5.66 -5.60
CA VAL A 81 -20.96 -6.58 -4.73
C VAL A 81 -21.60 -6.65 -3.34
N GLN A 82 -21.99 -5.51 -2.77
CA GLN A 82 -22.68 -5.44 -1.48
C GLN A 82 -24.02 -6.15 -1.52
N ARG A 83 -24.80 -6.02 -2.60
CA ARG A 83 -26.07 -6.73 -2.76
C ARG A 83 -25.87 -8.24 -2.91
N ALA A 84 -24.81 -8.67 -3.57
CA ALA A 84 -24.48 -10.09 -3.75
C ALA A 84 -24.02 -10.75 -2.43
N LEU A 85 -23.20 -10.05 -1.64
CA LEU A 85 -22.61 -10.61 -0.42
C LEU A 85 -23.42 -10.34 0.86
N ASN A 86 -24.31 -9.35 0.84
CA ASN A 86 -25.06 -8.85 2.00
C ASN A 86 -24.23 -8.77 3.30
N PRO A 87 -23.07 -8.08 3.28
CA PRO A 87 -22.14 -8.11 4.39
C PRO A 87 -22.68 -7.31 5.59
N GLU A 88 -22.28 -7.70 6.80
CA GLU A 88 -22.50 -6.88 7.98
C GLU A 88 -21.80 -5.52 7.83
N LYS A 89 -22.47 -4.45 8.28
CA LYS A 89 -21.88 -3.11 8.23
C LYS A 89 -20.68 -3.05 9.19
N PRO A 90 -19.47 -2.75 8.70
CA PRO A 90 -18.31 -2.65 9.58
C PRO A 90 -18.48 -1.46 10.54
N ALA A 91 -17.90 -1.60 11.74
CA ALA A 91 -17.90 -0.55 12.74
C ALA A 91 -17.16 0.70 12.21
N ARG A 92 -17.83 1.86 12.25
CA ARG A 92 -17.27 3.14 11.83
C ARG A 92 -16.03 3.50 12.65
N LEU A 93 -15.09 4.18 12.01
CA LEU A 93 -13.96 4.82 12.72
C LEU A 93 -14.47 6.07 13.44
N SER A 94 -13.94 6.30 14.65
CA SER A 94 -14.16 7.55 15.37
C SER A 94 -13.43 8.70 14.67
N ARG A 95 -13.81 9.94 14.97
CA ARG A 95 -13.13 11.13 14.43
C ARG A 95 -11.63 11.15 14.75
N PRO A 96 -11.16 10.88 15.98
CA PRO A 96 -9.73 10.76 16.27
C PRO A 96 -9.00 9.70 15.44
N ALA A 97 -9.68 8.58 15.14
CA ALA A 97 -9.11 7.52 14.31
C ALA A 97 -8.99 7.92 12.85
N LEU A 98 -9.99 8.63 12.31
CA LEU A 98 -9.93 9.19 10.96
C LEU A 98 -8.82 10.25 10.82
N GLU A 99 -8.70 11.16 11.80
CA GLU A 99 -7.63 12.17 11.81
C GLU A 99 -6.24 11.52 11.85
N THR A 100 -6.07 10.52 12.71
CA THR A 100 -4.80 9.78 12.81
C THR A 100 -4.49 9.01 11.53
N LEU A 101 -5.48 8.32 10.97
CA LEU A 101 -5.32 7.59 9.71
C LEU A 101 -4.98 8.52 8.54
N ALA A 102 -5.60 9.71 8.48
CA ALA A 102 -5.29 10.70 7.46
C ALA A 102 -3.82 11.17 7.56
N ILE A 103 -3.33 11.45 8.77
CA ILE A 103 -1.92 11.79 8.97
C ILE A 103 -1.01 10.67 8.46
N VAL A 104 -1.28 9.41 8.80
CA VAL A 104 -0.49 8.28 8.28
C VAL A 104 -0.56 8.21 6.75
N ALA A 105 -1.74 8.32 6.15
CA ALA A 105 -1.92 8.21 4.70
C ALA A 105 -1.12 9.27 3.92
N TYR A 106 -1.18 10.52 4.36
CA TYR A 106 -0.53 11.65 3.69
C TYR A 106 0.93 11.87 4.08
N ARG A 107 1.39 11.29 5.18
CA ARG A 107 2.70 11.56 5.77
C ARG A 107 3.53 10.31 6.01
N GLN A 108 3.11 9.15 5.48
CA GLN A 108 3.93 7.94 5.55
C GLN A 108 5.24 8.09 4.76
N PRO A 109 6.33 7.47 5.21
CA PRO A 109 6.48 6.78 6.49
C PRO A 109 6.49 7.76 7.68
N VAL A 110 5.76 7.47 8.76
CA VAL A 110 5.65 8.37 9.92
C VAL A 110 5.78 7.66 11.26
N THR A 111 6.41 8.28 12.26
CA THR A 111 6.51 7.73 13.62
C THR A 111 5.32 8.16 14.50
N ARG A 112 5.03 7.41 15.57
CA ARG A 112 4.02 7.82 16.56
C ARG A 112 4.28 9.24 17.10
N ALA A 113 5.53 9.56 17.44
CA ALA A 113 5.88 10.87 18.00
C ALA A 113 5.54 12.04 17.05
N LEU A 114 5.76 11.85 15.74
CA LEU A 114 5.38 12.86 14.74
C LEU A 114 3.86 12.97 14.58
N ILE A 115 3.12 11.87 14.68
CA ILE A 115 1.65 11.92 14.67
C ILE A 115 1.15 12.70 15.89
N GLU A 116 1.69 12.43 17.08
CA GLU A 116 1.31 13.11 18.32
C GLU A 116 1.65 14.60 18.29
N SER A 117 2.79 15.00 17.70
CA SER A 117 3.15 16.42 17.57
C SER A 117 2.20 17.18 16.65
N ILE A 118 1.67 16.52 15.60
CA ILE A 118 0.67 17.10 14.69
C ILE A 118 -0.71 17.18 15.38
N ARG A 119 -1.12 16.10 16.08
CA ARG A 119 -2.44 16.03 16.72
C ARG A 119 -2.52 16.78 18.06
N GLY A 120 -1.39 17.05 18.69
CA GLY A 120 -1.30 17.63 20.04
C GLY A 120 -1.81 16.71 21.16
N VAL A 121 -2.10 15.44 20.87
CA VAL A 121 -2.65 14.46 21.84
C VAL A 121 -2.07 13.07 21.59
N ASN A 122 -2.05 12.24 22.64
CA ASN A 122 -1.61 10.84 22.54
C ASN A 122 -2.47 10.06 21.53
N CYS A 123 -1.82 9.18 20.76
CA CYS A 123 -2.49 8.37 19.73
C CYS A 123 -2.21 6.87 19.78
N GLU A 124 -1.60 6.34 20.85
CA GLU A 124 -1.20 4.92 20.96
C GLU A 124 -2.38 3.95 20.73
N ALA A 125 -3.45 4.08 21.53
CA ALA A 125 -4.63 3.22 21.40
C ALA A 125 -5.32 3.34 20.03
N VAL A 126 -5.21 4.51 19.38
CA VAL A 126 -5.75 4.72 18.04
C VAL A 126 -4.91 3.96 17.01
N LEU A 127 -3.58 4.04 17.09
CA LEU A 127 -2.66 3.31 16.22
C LEU A 127 -2.86 1.80 16.36
N GLU A 128 -2.89 1.28 17.58
CA GLU A 128 -3.18 -0.15 17.83
C GLU A 128 -4.51 -0.58 17.22
N SER A 129 -5.55 0.27 17.35
CA SER A 129 -6.85 -0.02 16.74
C SER A 129 -6.81 0.02 15.21
N LEU A 130 -6.01 0.89 14.59
CA LEU A 130 -5.88 0.97 13.13
C LEU A 130 -5.07 -0.22 12.58
N GLU A 131 -4.01 -0.63 13.29
CA GLU A 131 -3.21 -1.82 12.97
C GLU A 131 -4.05 -3.10 13.07
N ARG A 132 -4.81 -3.27 14.14
CA ARG A 132 -5.72 -4.43 14.32
C ARG A 132 -6.78 -4.53 13.23
N ARG A 133 -7.20 -3.39 12.67
CA ARG A 133 -8.13 -3.32 11.52
C ARG A 133 -7.42 -3.50 10.17
N GLY A 134 -6.09 -3.64 10.19
CA GLY A 134 -5.23 -3.79 9.03
C GLY A 134 -5.13 -2.53 8.17
N LEU A 135 -5.50 -1.34 8.67
CA LEU A 135 -5.49 -0.10 7.88
C LEU A 135 -4.11 0.53 7.77
N ILE A 136 -3.28 0.29 8.78
CA ILE A 136 -1.88 0.70 8.82
C ILE A 136 -1.04 -0.51 9.27
N ALA A 137 0.25 -0.46 9.00
CA ALA A 137 1.22 -1.44 9.45
C ALA A 137 2.60 -0.80 9.63
N GLU A 138 3.49 -1.52 10.31
CA GLU A 138 4.91 -1.17 10.34
C GLU A 138 5.47 -1.18 8.91
N SER A 139 6.22 -0.14 8.59
CA SER A 139 6.79 0.15 7.28
C SER A 139 8.31 0.20 7.29
N GLY A 140 8.90 -0.06 8.47
CA GLY A 140 10.32 0.07 8.74
C GLY A 140 10.54 0.72 10.10
N ARG A 141 11.79 1.11 10.35
CA ARG A 141 12.21 1.81 11.58
C ARG A 141 12.94 3.09 11.20
N ALA A 142 12.73 4.14 11.99
CA ALA A 142 13.43 5.40 11.76
C ALA A 142 14.91 5.26 12.14
N ALA A 143 15.79 5.92 11.39
CA ALA A 143 17.23 5.92 11.66
C ALA A 143 17.65 6.99 12.66
N THR A 144 16.91 7.05 13.77
CA THR A 144 17.16 7.93 14.90
C THR A 144 17.41 7.08 16.15
N PRO A 145 18.02 7.62 17.22
CA PRO A 145 18.16 6.91 18.48
C PRO A 145 16.82 6.33 18.96
N GLY A 146 16.84 5.08 19.41
CA GLY A 146 15.64 4.33 19.82
C GLY A 146 14.87 3.64 18.68
N GLN A 147 15.23 3.87 17.41
CA GLN A 147 14.68 3.20 16.22
C GLN A 147 13.15 2.99 16.27
N PRO A 148 12.38 4.09 16.45
CA PRO A 148 10.93 3.99 16.56
C PRO A 148 10.31 3.42 15.28
N ARG A 149 9.21 2.69 15.45
CA ARG A 149 8.42 2.11 14.34
C ARG A 149 7.94 3.22 13.41
N LEU A 150 8.10 3.01 12.11
CA LEU A 150 7.48 3.83 11.07
C LEU A 150 6.17 3.17 10.65
N PHE A 151 5.10 3.93 10.59
CA PHE A 151 3.80 3.48 10.13
C PHE A 151 3.56 3.93 8.69
N GLY A 152 2.89 3.06 7.94
CA GLY A 152 2.33 3.38 6.63
C GLY A 152 0.99 2.67 6.43
N THR A 153 0.30 3.01 5.34
CA THR A 153 -0.96 2.38 4.97
C THR A 153 -0.75 0.94 4.48
N THR A 154 -1.84 0.28 4.12
CA THR A 154 -1.84 -1.09 3.58
C THR A 154 -2.72 -1.18 2.32
N LEU A 155 -2.71 -2.32 1.63
CA LEU A 155 -3.71 -2.60 0.58
C LEU A 155 -5.15 -2.51 1.12
N ARG A 156 -5.39 -2.93 2.37
CA ARG A 156 -6.72 -2.83 2.98
C ARG A 156 -7.19 -1.38 3.12
N PHE A 157 -6.29 -0.44 3.39
CA PHE A 157 -6.61 0.98 3.33
C PHE A 157 -7.07 1.38 1.93
N LEU A 158 -6.28 1.04 0.90
CA LEU A 158 -6.60 1.34 -0.51
C LEU A 158 -7.96 0.76 -0.93
N GLN A 159 -8.32 -0.45 -0.49
CA GLN A 159 -9.63 -1.06 -0.72
C GLN A 159 -10.78 -0.22 -0.15
N LEU A 160 -10.61 0.33 1.05
CA LEU A 160 -11.65 1.13 1.70
C LEU A 160 -11.80 2.52 1.08
N VAL A 161 -10.68 3.16 0.72
CA VAL A 161 -10.73 4.47 0.05
C VAL A 161 -11.06 4.36 -1.44
N GLY A 162 -10.89 3.17 -2.02
CA GLY A 162 -11.21 2.89 -3.41
C GLY A 162 -10.16 3.40 -4.41
N LEU A 163 -8.88 3.37 -4.01
CA LEU A 163 -7.76 3.79 -4.86
C LEU A 163 -6.97 2.56 -5.33
N GLU A 164 -6.32 2.67 -6.49
CA GLU A 164 -5.39 1.64 -6.98
C GLU A 164 -4.04 1.76 -6.28
N ARG A 165 -3.63 2.99 -5.96
CA ARG A 165 -2.33 3.35 -5.43
C ARG A 165 -2.42 4.48 -4.43
N ILE A 166 -1.40 4.60 -3.58
CA ILE A 166 -1.37 5.64 -2.54
C ILE A 166 -1.11 7.04 -3.11
N ASP A 167 -0.39 7.14 -4.22
CA ASP A 167 -0.08 8.38 -4.93
C ASP A 167 -1.32 9.03 -5.58
N GLN A 168 -2.45 8.32 -5.65
CA GLN A 168 -3.74 8.83 -6.11
C GLN A 168 -4.53 9.58 -5.02
N LEU A 169 -4.00 9.70 -3.80
CA LEU A 169 -4.65 10.48 -2.75
C LEU A 169 -4.83 11.95 -3.18
N PRO A 170 -6.01 12.56 -2.92
CA PRO A 170 -6.24 13.96 -3.29
C PRO A 170 -5.30 14.87 -2.49
N PRO A 171 -4.79 15.97 -3.08
CA PRO A 171 -3.88 16.86 -2.37
C PRO A 171 -4.52 17.42 -1.10
N LEU A 172 -3.71 17.61 -0.05
CA LEU A 172 -4.16 18.29 1.17
C LEU A 172 -4.55 19.74 0.83
N PRO A 173 -5.60 20.30 1.45
CA PRO A 173 -5.93 21.71 1.32
C PRO A 173 -4.74 22.61 1.68
N GLY A 174 -4.57 23.72 0.97
CA GLY A 174 -3.36 24.57 0.94
C GLY A 174 -2.88 25.20 2.26
N GLU A 175 -3.56 24.97 3.39
CA GLU A 175 -3.18 25.47 4.71
C GLU A 175 -2.58 24.37 5.63
N THR A 176 -2.31 23.17 5.11
CA THR A 176 -1.90 21.99 5.91
C THR A 176 -0.37 21.76 5.95
N ALA A 177 0.43 22.80 5.70
CA ALA A 177 1.89 22.71 5.85
C ALA A 177 2.26 22.51 7.33
N LEU A 178 3.27 21.68 7.61
CA LEU A 178 3.74 21.51 8.97
C LEU A 178 4.62 22.71 9.35
N PRO A 179 4.65 23.12 10.62
CA PRO A 179 5.73 23.92 11.16
C PRO A 179 7.11 23.39 10.73
N GLU A 180 8.01 24.27 10.31
CA GLU A 180 9.34 23.90 9.76
C GLU A 180 10.14 22.95 10.65
N GLU A 181 9.99 23.06 11.97
CA GLU A 181 10.65 22.18 12.94
C GLU A 181 10.17 20.73 12.81
N GLN A 182 8.88 20.53 12.58
CA GLN A 182 8.27 19.22 12.41
C GLN A 182 8.62 18.63 11.05
N GLU A 183 8.72 19.45 10.00
CA GLU A 183 9.24 19.03 8.69
C GLU A 183 10.70 18.56 8.80
N ARG A 184 11.57 19.34 9.46
CA ARG A 184 12.96 18.96 9.71
C ARG A 184 13.09 17.65 10.47
N ALA A 185 12.31 17.49 11.55
CA ALA A 185 12.31 16.26 12.33
C ALA A 185 11.88 15.04 11.50
N TRP A 186 10.89 15.22 10.63
CA TRP A 186 10.41 14.17 9.75
C TRP A 186 11.42 13.82 8.66
N SER A 187 12.01 14.80 7.98
CA SER A 187 13.05 14.56 6.98
C SER A 187 14.27 13.84 7.58
N ALA A 188 14.69 14.22 8.79
CA ALA A 188 15.77 13.55 9.50
C ALA A 188 15.44 12.08 9.84
N ALA A 189 14.21 11.79 10.24
CA ALA A 189 13.77 10.43 10.54
C ALA A 189 13.77 9.49 9.31
N LEU A 190 13.50 10.05 8.12
CA LEU A 190 13.47 9.32 6.85
C LEU A 190 14.84 9.13 6.22
N ALA A 191 15.74 10.11 6.35
CA ALA A 191 17.02 10.14 5.64
C ALA A 191 17.93 8.93 5.92
N GLY A 192 17.83 8.30 7.09
CA GLY A 192 18.59 7.07 7.36
C GLY A 192 17.79 5.77 7.20
N ALA A 193 16.48 5.81 6.95
CA ALA A 193 15.68 4.61 6.65
C ALA A 193 15.85 4.14 5.19
N ALA A 194 16.28 5.04 4.30
CA ALA A 194 16.60 4.74 2.89
C ALA A 194 17.90 3.94 2.69
N GLY A 195 18.59 3.54 3.77
CA GLY A 195 19.86 2.80 3.72
C GLY A 195 19.73 1.27 3.70
N ASP A 196 18.51 0.72 3.71
CA ASP A 196 18.26 -0.72 3.66
C ASP A 196 17.66 -1.11 2.30
N GLU A 197 18.39 -0.76 1.24
CA GLU A 197 18.25 -1.43 -0.05
C GLU A 197 18.92 -2.80 0.11
N PRO A 198 18.22 -3.94 -0.09
CA PRO A 198 18.86 -5.25 0.03
C PRO A 198 20.05 -5.28 -0.93
N PRO A 199 21.23 -5.76 -0.49
CA PRO A 199 22.42 -5.72 -1.34
C PRO A 199 22.11 -6.47 -2.63
N ALA A 200 22.26 -5.77 -3.75
CA ALA A 200 22.27 -6.38 -5.08
C ALA A 200 23.23 -7.58 -4.99
N SER A 201 22.70 -8.79 -5.15
CA SER A 201 23.48 -10.02 -5.06
C SER A 201 24.56 -9.97 -6.14
N SER A 202 25.77 -9.60 -5.71
CA SER A 202 26.98 -9.64 -6.51
C SER A 202 27.22 -11.08 -6.93
N SER A 203 27.24 -11.27 -8.23
CA SER A 203 27.60 -12.50 -8.92
C SER A 203 28.93 -13.06 -8.41
N GLY A 204 28.93 -14.36 -8.16
CA GLY A 204 30.10 -15.22 -7.99
C GLY A 204 29.77 -16.58 -8.60
#